data_AF-A0A0D7PXI6-F1
#
_entry.id   AF-A0A0D7PXI6-F1
#
_cell.length_a   1.000
_cell.length_b   1.000
_cell.length_c   1.000
_cell.angle_alpha   90.00
_cell.angle_beta   90.00
_cell.angle_gamma   90.00
#
_symmetry.space_group_name_H-M   'P 1'
#
loop_
_entity.id
_entity.type
_entity.pdbx_description
1 polymer ?
#
loop_
_entity_poly.entity_id
_entity_poly.type
_entity_poly.pdbx_seq_one_letter_code
_entity_poly.pdbx_strand_id
1 'polypeptide(L)'
;MTDGRYRLIGSTASPYAIKLRALMRYRRIPHDWVIMTKALRAATAHLKPMLIPVLQYPDGSYRGETTALAYDLEARHRGRSVIPDDKAVAFVCDLLEDLADEWAVKPLFLYRWWDPEDQAFVSRWAAEEWSTSEAEAGSPQEAEEFRQRQISRMVILGATAENRPLLEESYRRILAAFEPHVGMTNYLFGSRPSLADFAWFGQLSEMATDPTPMRIMRERAPFTDHWVRRLDDASGVEGAWSLREQALGGFTEALLRIAGELYLPFLAANADAFAKGLDRLEINVWGLPYALAPFKYQVKCLQQIREKFAALDGDDRSALKPVLERTGCWAVLAGR
;
A
#
# COMPACT_ATOMS: atom_id res chain seq x y z
N MET A 1 -16.54 -14.41 -19.44
CA MET A 1 -15.87 -14.84 -18.19
C MET A 1 -14.82 -15.84 -18.61
N THR A 2 -13.54 -15.55 -18.39
CA THR A 2 -12.50 -16.55 -18.61
C THR A 2 -12.58 -17.54 -17.46
N ASP A 3 -13.12 -18.74 -17.72
CA ASP A 3 -13.35 -19.85 -16.78
C ASP A 3 -12.06 -20.47 -16.19
N GLY A 4 -10.96 -19.72 -16.21
CA GLY A 4 -9.65 -20.19 -15.83
C GLY A 4 -9.26 -19.75 -14.42
N ARG A 5 -8.51 -20.61 -13.73
CA ARG A 5 -7.97 -20.33 -12.40
C ARG A 5 -6.63 -19.59 -12.52
N TYR A 6 -6.48 -18.52 -11.75
CA TYR A 6 -5.22 -17.77 -11.65
C TYR A 6 -4.26 -18.43 -10.65
N ARG A 7 -2.97 -18.11 -10.71
CA ARG A 7 -2.03 -18.42 -9.64
C ARG A 7 -1.42 -17.14 -9.12
N LEU A 8 -1.69 -16.81 -7.86
CA LEU A 8 -1.09 -15.68 -7.18
C LEU A 8 0.19 -16.17 -6.48
N ILE A 9 1.33 -15.75 -7.01
CA ILE A 9 2.65 -16.20 -6.57
C ILE A 9 3.25 -15.12 -5.67
N GLY A 10 3.51 -15.44 -4.40
CA GLY A 10 4.01 -14.47 -3.43
C GLY A 10 4.49 -15.10 -2.13
N SER A 11 4.46 -14.32 -1.05
CA SER A 11 4.73 -14.75 0.32
C SER A 11 3.75 -14.02 1.24
N THR A 12 3.36 -14.66 2.33
CA THR A 12 2.51 -14.09 3.36
C THR A 12 3.21 -12.97 4.14
N ALA A 13 4.55 -12.89 4.06
CA ALA A 13 5.37 -11.79 4.59
C ALA A 13 5.45 -10.55 3.67
N SER A 14 4.74 -10.57 2.54
CA SER A 14 4.71 -9.47 1.59
C SER A 14 3.38 -8.70 1.68
N PRO A 15 3.41 -7.40 2.06
CA PRO A 15 2.19 -6.59 2.19
C PRO A 15 1.42 -6.51 0.87
N TYR A 16 2.15 -6.39 -0.24
CA TYR A 16 1.56 -6.34 -1.58
C TYR A 16 0.95 -7.68 -2.01
N ALA A 17 1.53 -8.81 -1.60
CA ALA A 17 1.00 -10.12 -1.97
C ALA A 17 -0.30 -10.44 -1.22
N ILE A 18 -0.37 -10.13 0.07
CA ILE A 18 -1.60 -10.29 0.85
C ILE A 18 -2.66 -9.25 0.49
N LYS A 19 -2.28 -8.00 0.14
CA LYS A 19 -3.17 -7.02 -0.51
C LYS A 19 -3.91 -7.63 -1.69
N LEU A 20 -3.18 -8.18 -2.66
CA LEU A 20 -3.77 -8.73 -3.87
C LEU A 20 -4.58 -10.01 -3.59
N ARG A 21 -4.12 -10.85 -2.65
CA ARG A 21 -4.85 -12.05 -2.22
C ARG A 21 -6.21 -11.69 -1.62
N ALA A 22 -6.25 -10.76 -0.67
CA ALA A 22 -7.46 -10.30 -0.03
C ALA A 22 -8.44 -9.68 -1.03
N LEU A 23 -7.93 -8.87 -1.97
CA LEU A 23 -8.72 -8.32 -3.07
C LEU A 23 -9.34 -9.43 -3.92
N MET A 24 -8.55 -10.41 -4.36
CA MET A 24 -9.04 -11.52 -5.20
C MET A 24 -10.05 -12.39 -4.47
N ARG A 25 -9.86 -12.64 -3.16
CA ARG A 25 -10.84 -13.33 -2.30
C ARG A 25 -12.15 -12.56 -2.20
N TYR A 26 -12.10 -11.25 -1.91
CA TYR A 26 -13.28 -10.39 -1.89
C TYR A 26 -14.02 -10.39 -3.24
N ARG A 27 -13.28 -10.28 -4.34
CA ARG A 27 -13.83 -10.34 -5.72
C ARG A 27 -14.34 -11.72 -6.10
N ARG A 28 -14.05 -12.76 -5.30
CA ARG A 28 -14.35 -14.17 -5.58
C ARG A 28 -13.73 -14.65 -6.91
N ILE A 29 -12.55 -14.14 -7.25
CA ILE A 29 -11.81 -14.56 -8.44
C ILE A 29 -11.10 -15.89 -8.11
N PRO A 30 -11.36 -16.99 -8.84
CA PRO A 30 -10.74 -18.27 -8.56
C PRO A 30 -9.22 -18.21 -8.74
N HIS A 31 -8.47 -18.51 -7.67
CA HIS A 31 -7.01 -18.52 -7.70
C HIS A 31 -6.43 -19.55 -6.75
N ASP A 32 -5.23 -20.02 -7.07
CA ASP A 32 -4.38 -20.74 -6.13
C ASP A 32 -3.37 -19.76 -5.51
N TRP A 33 -3.18 -19.84 -4.20
CA TRP A 33 -2.09 -19.16 -3.50
C TRP A 33 -0.83 -20.02 -3.62
N VAL A 34 0.23 -19.46 -4.19
CA VAL A 34 1.47 -20.18 -4.48
C VAL A 34 2.64 -19.43 -3.84
N ILE A 35 3.42 -20.14 -3.03
CA ILE A 35 4.63 -19.58 -2.45
C ILE A 35 5.70 -19.41 -3.53
N MET A 36 6.39 -18.26 -3.53
CA MET A 36 7.42 -17.95 -4.52
C MET A 36 8.68 -18.80 -4.29
N THR A 37 8.89 -19.79 -5.15
CA THR A 37 10.08 -20.66 -5.13
C THR A 37 11.20 -20.15 -6.03
N LYS A 38 12.41 -20.70 -5.87
CA LYS A 38 13.56 -20.42 -6.77
C LYS A 38 13.22 -20.70 -8.24
N ALA A 39 12.49 -21.78 -8.52
CA ALA A 39 12.07 -22.12 -9.89
C ALA A 39 11.07 -21.09 -10.46
N LEU A 40 10.09 -20.64 -9.65
CA LEU A 40 9.14 -19.61 -10.08
C LEU A 40 9.81 -18.24 -10.25
N ARG A 41 10.77 -17.91 -9.40
CA ARG A 41 11.62 -16.72 -9.55
C ARG A 41 12.39 -16.75 -10.87
N ALA A 42 12.99 -17.89 -11.23
CA ALA A 42 13.67 -18.06 -12.51
C ALA A 42 12.69 -17.90 -13.69
N ALA A 43 11.52 -18.53 -13.61
CA ALA A 43 10.48 -18.42 -14.65
C ALA A 43 9.95 -16.99 -14.84
N THR A 44 9.97 -16.17 -13.78
CA THR A 44 9.46 -14.79 -13.77
C THR A 44 10.56 -13.73 -13.86
N ALA A 45 11.83 -14.11 -14.07
CA ALA A 45 12.97 -13.20 -14.04
C ALA A 45 12.96 -12.10 -15.13
N HIS A 46 12.14 -12.30 -16.17
CA HIS A 46 11.89 -11.35 -17.26
C HIS A 46 11.04 -10.15 -16.83
N LEU A 47 10.28 -10.24 -15.74
CA LEU A 47 9.50 -9.13 -15.19
C LEU A 47 10.42 -8.11 -14.51
N LYS A 48 10.11 -6.82 -14.70
CA LYS A 48 10.84 -5.70 -14.11
C LYS A 48 9.87 -4.68 -13.48
N PRO A 49 10.10 -4.25 -12.22
CA PRO A 49 11.10 -4.80 -11.29
C PRO A 49 10.75 -6.24 -10.87
N MET A 50 11.75 -7.01 -10.44
CA MET A 50 11.55 -8.38 -9.97
C MET A 50 11.04 -8.36 -8.52
N LEU A 51 9.75 -8.13 -8.37
CA LEU A 51 9.05 -8.03 -7.07
C LEU A 51 7.90 -9.04 -7.01
N ILE A 52 7.54 -9.42 -5.79
CA ILE A 52 6.31 -10.15 -5.50
C ILE A 52 5.22 -9.17 -5.07
N PRO A 53 3.93 -9.48 -5.31
CA PRO A 53 3.43 -10.70 -5.96
C PRO A 53 3.59 -10.70 -7.48
N VAL A 54 3.54 -11.91 -8.07
CA VAL A 54 3.37 -12.14 -9.50
C VAL A 54 2.06 -12.90 -9.71
N LEU A 55 1.23 -12.44 -10.64
CA LEU A 55 0.02 -13.13 -11.05
C LEU A 55 0.29 -13.91 -12.34
N GLN A 56 0.06 -15.22 -12.31
CA GLN A 56 -0.06 -16.04 -13.50
C GLN A 56 -1.52 -16.11 -13.94
N TYR A 57 -1.77 -15.74 -15.19
CA TYR A 57 -3.09 -15.80 -15.82
C TYR A 57 -3.42 -17.23 -16.26
N PRO A 58 -4.70 -17.53 -16.53
CA PRO A 58 -5.09 -18.83 -17.06
C PRO A 58 -4.44 -19.21 -18.40
N ASP A 59 -4.00 -18.22 -19.18
CA ASP A 59 -3.25 -18.43 -20.43
C ASP A 59 -1.76 -18.72 -20.20
N GLY A 60 -1.33 -18.78 -18.94
CA GLY A 60 0.04 -19.04 -18.53
C GLY A 60 0.94 -17.81 -18.49
N SER A 61 0.49 -16.65 -18.96
CA SER A 61 1.27 -15.40 -18.93
C SER A 61 1.44 -14.86 -17.51
N TYR A 62 2.53 -14.12 -17.27
CA TYR A 62 2.84 -13.52 -15.98
C TYR A 62 2.76 -11.99 -16.03
N ARG A 63 2.24 -11.37 -14.96
CA ARG A 63 2.31 -9.93 -14.72
C ARG A 63 2.59 -9.66 -13.23
N GLY A 64 3.22 -8.52 -12.95
CA GLY A 64 3.45 -8.00 -11.60
C GLY A 64 2.89 -6.59 -11.47
N GLU A 65 3.21 -5.92 -10.36
CA GLU A 65 2.73 -4.59 -9.98
C GLU A 65 1.24 -4.62 -9.57
N THR A 66 0.98 -4.51 -8.26
CA THR A 66 -0.35 -4.78 -7.68
C THR A 66 -1.42 -3.80 -8.11
N THR A 67 -1.08 -2.54 -8.35
CA THR A 67 -2.04 -1.52 -8.80
C THR A 67 -2.47 -1.82 -10.22
N ALA A 68 -1.54 -2.06 -11.15
CA ALA A 68 -1.84 -2.48 -12.52
C ALA A 68 -2.60 -3.81 -12.57
N LEU A 69 -2.23 -4.77 -11.74
CA LEU A 69 -2.94 -6.05 -11.63
C LEU A 69 -4.38 -5.87 -11.15
N ALA A 70 -4.64 -4.99 -10.17
CA ALA A 70 -5.99 -4.71 -9.71
C ALA A 70 -6.86 -4.16 -10.85
N TYR A 71 -6.36 -3.18 -11.60
CA TYR A 71 -7.09 -2.60 -12.75
C TYR A 71 -7.27 -3.58 -13.91
N ASP A 72 -6.30 -4.43 -14.22
CA ASP A 72 -6.47 -5.48 -15.24
C ASP A 72 -7.51 -6.52 -14.79
N LEU A 73 -7.57 -6.88 -13.51
CA LEU A 73 -8.61 -7.75 -12.96
C LEU A 73 -9.99 -7.10 -13.03
N GLU A 74 -10.11 -5.78 -12.75
CA GLU A 74 -11.35 -5.02 -12.94
C GLU A 74 -11.85 -5.08 -14.39
N ALA A 75 -10.95 -4.93 -15.37
CA ALA A 75 -11.30 -4.99 -16.78
C ALA A 75 -11.77 -6.39 -17.23
N ARG A 76 -11.28 -7.46 -16.57
CA ARG A 76 -11.56 -8.86 -16.94
C ARG A 76 -12.77 -9.45 -16.23
N HIS A 77 -13.09 -8.99 -15.03
CA HIS A 77 -14.11 -9.58 -14.16
C HIS A 77 -15.22 -8.59 -13.84
N ARG A 78 -16.48 -9.00 -14.04
CA ARG A 78 -17.66 -8.19 -13.74
C ARG A 78 -18.14 -8.42 -12.30
N GLY A 79 -18.78 -7.39 -11.74
CA GLY A 79 -19.41 -7.44 -10.43
C GLY A 79 -18.40 -7.38 -9.29
N ARG A 80 -18.86 -6.89 -8.13
CA ARG A 80 -18.03 -6.71 -6.92
C ARG A 80 -16.79 -5.82 -7.12
N SER A 81 -16.78 -4.91 -8.11
CA SER A 81 -15.68 -3.94 -8.34
C SER A 81 -15.15 -3.34 -7.03
N VAL A 82 -13.83 -3.22 -6.89
CA VAL A 82 -13.20 -2.48 -5.78
C VAL A 82 -12.95 -1.01 -6.12
N ILE A 83 -13.36 -0.58 -7.31
CA ILE A 83 -13.32 0.81 -7.74
C ILE A 83 -14.73 1.42 -7.54
N PRO A 84 -14.85 2.54 -6.80
CA PRO A 84 -16.09 3.29 -6.70
C PRO A 84 -16.67 3.68 -8.07
N ASP A 85 -17.99 3.63 -8.22
CA ASP A 85 -18.65 3.99 -9.50
C ASP A 85 -18.60 5.49 -9.77
N ASP A 86 -18.58 6.30 -8.71
CA ASP A 86 -18.42 7.74 -8.77
C ASP A 86 -16.95 8.10 -9.05
N LYS A 87 -16.71 8.82 -10.16
CA LYS A 87 -15.35 9.15 -10.63
C LYS A 87 -14.56 10.03 -9.65
N ALA A 88 -15.22 10.96 -8.95
CA ALA A 88 -14.57 11.79 -7.95
C ALA A 88 -14.09 10.93 -6.76
N VAL A 89 -14.94 10.00 -6.31
CA VAL A 89 -14.58 9.05 -5.25
C VAL A 89 -13.53 8.04 -5.72
N ALA A 90 -13.59 7.58 -6.98
CA ALA A 90 -12.59 6.70 -7.57
C ALA A 90 -11.20 7.36 -7.64
N PHE A 91 -11.12 8.65 -7.97
CA PHE A 91 -9.88 9.41 -7.89
C PHE A 91 -9.32 9.44 -6.45
N VAL A 92 -10.17 9.66 -5.45
CA VAL A 92 -9.73 9.64 -4.04
C VAL A 92 -9.30 8.24 -3.63
N CYS A 93 -9.97 7.19 -4.11
CA CYS A 93 -9.53 5.81 -3.93
C CYS A 93 -8.10 5.59 -4.47
N ASP A 94 -7.80 6.11 -5.67
CA ASP A 94 -6.45 6.03 -6.23
C ASP A 94 -5.41 6.79 -5.41
N LEU A 95 -5.72 8.01 -4.97
CA LEU A 95 -4.81 8.79 -4.13
C LEU A 95 -4.51 8.10 -2.80
N LEU A 96 -5.54 7.53 -2.15
CA LEU A 96 -5.39 6.86 -0.87
C LEU A 96 -4.74 5.48 -1.00
N GLU A 97 -4.87 4.82 -2.15
CA GLU A 97 -4.11 3.61 -2.46
C GLU A 97 -2.62 3.93 -2.65
N ASP A 98 -2.28 4.94 -3.45
CA ASP A 98 -0.89 5.34 -3.69
C ASP A 98 -0.21 5.83 -2.39
N LEU A 99 -0.95 6.55 -1.52
CA LEU A 99 -0.49 6.88 -0.15
C LEU A 99 -0.12 5.63 0.66
N ALA A 100 -0.93 4.56 0.60
CA ALA A 100 -0.65 3.33 1.33
C ALA A 100 0.58 2.61 0.74
N ASP A 101 0.60 2.44 -0.58
CA ASP A 101 1.63 1.67 -1.27
C ASP A 101 3.00 2.35 -1.26
N GLU A 102 3.06 3.69 -1.27
CA GLU A 102 4.31 4.44 -1.42
C GLU A 102 4.78 5.14 -0.13
N TRP A 103 3.85 5.53 0.76
CA TRP A 103 4.21 6.12 2.05
C TRP A 103 4.11 5.12 3.20
N ALA A 104 2.99 4.42 3.38
CA ALA A 104 2.79 3.54 4.55
C ALA A 104 3.72 2.32 4.56
N VAL A 105 4.29 1.93 3.40
CA VAL A 105 5.38 0.96 3.33
C VAL A 105 6.65 1.42 4.06
N LYS A 106 6.90 2.74 4.16
CA LYS A 106 8.09 3.30 4.82
C LYS A 106 8.11 3.07 6.34
N PRO A 107 7.06 3.43 7.12
CA PRO A 107 7.01 3.08 8.53
C PRO A 107 6.92 1.57 8.75
N LEU A 108 6.24 0.80 7.89
CA LEU A 108 6.30 -0.67 7.94
C LEU A 108 7.75 -1.14 7.86
N PHE A 109 8.51 -0.68 6.85
CA PHE A 109 9.89 -1.11 6.65
C PHE A 109 10.82 -0.66 7.79
N LEU A 110 10.57 0.50 8.39
CA LEU A 110 11.24 0.92 9.62
C LEU A 110 11.00 -0.11 10.72
N TYR A 111 9.75 -0.33 11.13
CA TYR A 111 9.45 -1.23 12.26
C TYR A 111 9.94 -2.65 12.02
N ARG A 112 9.79 -3.15 10.80
CA ARG A 112 10.19 -4.50 10.40
C ARG A 112 11.69 -4.76 10.50
N TRP A 113 12.52 -3.73 10.24
CA TRP A 113 13.97 -3.90 10.09
C TRP A 113 14.81 -3.07 11.08
N TRP A 114 14.19 -2.27 11.95
CA TRP A 114 14.91 -1.44 12.91
C TRP A 114 15.30 -2.20 14.18
N ASP A 115 14.32 -2.79 14.85
CA ASP A 115 14.53 -3.46 16.14
C ASP A 115 14.94 -4.93 15.96
N PRO A 116 15.92 -5.44 16.73
CA PRO A 116 16.41 -6.81 16.58
C PRO A 116 15.33 -7.90 16.76
N GLU A 117 14.32 -7.64 17.59
CA GLU A 117 13.18 -8.54 17.79
C GLU A 117 12.38 -8.74 16.50
N ASP A 118 11.98 -7.63 15.87
CA ASP A 118 11.24 -7.64 14.61
C ASP A 118 12.08 -8.25 13.48
N GLN A 119 13.35 -7.88 13.36
CA GLN A 119 14.28 -8.48 12.39
C GLN A 119 14.34 -10.01 12.54
N ALA A 120 14.49 -10.52 13.77
CA ALA A 120 14.62 -11.94 14.03
C ALA A 120 13.32 -12.72 13.79
N PHE A 121 12.17 -12.10 14.07
CA PHE A 121 10.86 -12.67 13.76
C PHE A 121 10.64 -12.77 12.24
N VAL A 122 10.74 -11.64 11.55
CA VAL A 122 10.41 -11.55 10.11
C VAL A 122 11.39 -12.31 9.24
N SER A 123 12.68 -12.34 9.59
CA SER A 123 13.68 -13.07 8.78
C SER A 123 13.45 -14.59 8.76
N ARG A 124 12.99 -15.17 9.88
CA ARG A 124 12.65 -16.59 9.95
C ARG A 124 11.43 -16.91 9.09
N TRP A 125 10.37 -16.13 9.28
CA TRP A 125 9.13 -16.28 8.50
C TRP A 125 9.36 -16.08 7.00
N ALA A 126 10.05 -15.01 6.61
CA ALA A 126 10.33 -14.72 5.21
C ALA A 126 11.28 -15.74 4.59
N ALA A 127 12.26 -16.28 5.31
CA ALA A 127 13.14 -17.34 4.78
C ALA A 127 12.36 -18.61 4.41
N GLU A 128 11.32 -18.97 5.15
CA GLU A 128 10.52 -20.16 4.85
C GLU A 128 9.65 -20.00 3.59
N GLU A 129 9.32 -18.77 3.20
CA GLU A 129 8.39 -18.52 2.10
C GLU A 129 9.01 -17.79 0.89
N TRP A 130 10.02 -16.96 1.09
CA TRP A 130 10.60 -16.15 0.03
C TRP A 130 11.97 -15.56 0.38
N SER A 131 13.00 -16.02 -0.33
CA SER A 131 14.32 -15.38 -0.33
C SER A 131 14.95 -15.31 -1.72
N THR A 132 15.96 -14.45 -1.84
CA THR A 132 16.88 -14.42 -2.98
C THR A 132 18.13 -15.28 -2.75
N SER A 133 18.22 -15.94 -1.59
CA SER A 133 19.38 -16.75 -1.20
C SER A 133 19.47 -18.03 -2.02
N GLU A 134 20.69 -18.52 -2.20
CA GLU A 134 20.93 -19.87 -2.73
C GLU A 134 21.02 -20.94 -1.65
N ALA A 135 21.00 -20.56 -0.36
CA ALA A 135 20.97 -21.49 0.76
C ALA A 135 19.70 -22.36 0.78
N GLU A 136 19.69 -23.36 1.66
CA GLU A 136 18.53 -24.23 1.86
C GLU A 136 17.34 -23.44 2.42
N ALA A 137 16.15 -23.74 1.90
CA ALA A 137 14.90 -23.05 2.24
C ALA A 137 14.63 -23.13 3.76
N GLY A 138 14.38 -21.99 4.42
CA GLY A 138 14.14 -21.90 5.87
C GLY A 138 15.38 -22.10 6.74
N SER A 139 16.58 -22.22 6.17
CA SER A 139 17.81 -22.39 6.96
C SER A 139 18.19 -21.11 7.71
N PRO A 140 18.92 -21.20 8.83
CA PRO A 140 19.47 -20.02 9.52
C PRO A 140 20.33 -19.14 8.61
N GLN A 141 21.04 -19.74 7.65
CA GLN A 141 21.83 -19.00 6.66
C GLN A 141 20.94 -18.18 5.73
N GLU A 142 19.85 -18.75 5.21
CA GLU A 142 18.92 -18.03 4.34
C GLU A 142 18.24 -16.87 5.08
N ALA A 143 17.82 -17.09 6.33
CA ALA A 143 17.26 -16.05 7.18
C ALA A 143 18.26 -14.90 7.38
N GLU A 144 19.54 -15.22 7.62
CA GLU A 144 20.58 -14.21 7.78
C GLU A 144 20.82 -13.40 6.49
N GLU A 145 20.96 -14.09 5.36
CA GLU A 145 21.17 -13.45 4.06
C GLU A 145 19.97 -12.56 3.67
N PHE A 146 18.74 -13.03 3.96
CA PHE A 146 17.53 -12.24 3.77
C PHE A 146 17.57 -10.98 4.64
N ARG A 147 17.86 -11.15 5.94
CA ARG A 147 17.95 -10.06 6.92
C ARG A 147 18.93 -8.98 6.48
N GLN A 148 20.17 -9.35 6.16
CA GLN A 148 21.21 -8.41 5.76
C GLN A 148 20.83 -7.63 4.50
N ARG A 149 20.21 -8.29 3.53
CA ARG A 149 19.72 -7.64 2.30
C ARG A 149 18.60 -6.64 2.58
N GLN A 150 17.73 -6.89 3.55
CA GLN A 150 16.65 -5.96 3.87
C GLN A 150 17.16 -4.78 4.70
N ILE A 151 18.04 -5.03 5.68
CA ILE A 151 18.72 -3.98 6.44
C ILE A 151 19.48 -3.04 5.50
N SER A 152 20.19 -3.57 4.50
CA SER A 152 20.91 -2.74 3.52
C SER A 152 20.00 -1.85 2.67
N ARG A 153 18.69 -2.16 2.60
CA ARG A 153 17.68 -1.38 1.85
C ARG A 153 16.98 -0.32 2.70
N MET A 154 17.18 -0.30 4.01
CA MET A 154 16.52 0.66 4.91
C MET A 154 16.76 2.10 4.47
N VAL A 155 17.99 2.43 4.05
CA VAL A 155 18.34 3.78 3.56
C VAL A 155 17.55 4.16 2.29
N ILE A 156 17.31 3.21 1.39
CA ILE A 156 16.55 3.44 0.14
C ILE A 156 15.08 3.79 0.44
N LEU A 157 14.51 3.18 1.48
CA LEU A 157 13.12 3.45 1.89
C LEU A 157 13.01 4.62 2.88
N GLY A 158 14.14 5.19 3.29
CA GLY A 158 14.22 6.30 4.23
C GLY A 158 14.05 5.89 5.69
N ALA A 159 14.22 4.61 6.03
CA ALA A 159 14.26 4.12 7.41
C ALA A 159 15.65 4.40 8.03
N THR A 160 15.96 5.68 8.23
CA THR A 160 17.20 6.17 8.83
C THR A 160 16.94 6.74 10.23
N ALA A 161 18.00 6.93 11.03
CA ALA A 161 17.87 7.58 12.34
C ALA A 161 17.29 9.00 12.25
N GLU A 162 17.64 9.73 11.18
CA GLU A 162 17.14 11.08 10.91
C GLU A 162 15.62 11.09 10.65
N ASN A 163 15.13 10.13 9.87
CA ASN A 163 13.73 10.07 9.45
C ASN A 163 12.83 9.31 10.43
N ARG A 164 13.41 8.50 11.32
CA ARG A 164 12.70 7.63 12.26
C ARG A 164 11.57 8.37 13.01
N PRO A 165 11.78 9.57 13.59
CA PRO A 165 10.70 10.28 14.28
C PRO A 165 9.47 10.54 13.40
N LEU A 166 9.65 10.97 12.14
CA LEU A 166 8.53 11.23 11.23
C LEU A 166 7.82 9.94 10.83
N LEU A 167 8.56 8.84 10.61
CA LEU A 167 7.98 7.55 10.26
C LEU A 167 7.16 6.95 11.42
N GLU A 168 7.67 7.01 12.65
CA GLU A 168 6.89 6.60 13.83
C GLU A 168 5.63 7.46 14.02
N GLU A 169 5.75 8.78 13.83
CA GLU A 169 4.60 9.68 13.91
C GLU A 169 3.58 9.44 12.78
N SER A 170 4.06 9.12 11.57
CA SER A 170 3.22 8.71 10.45
C SER A 170 2.36 7.51 10.84
N TYR A 171 2.97 6.48 11.44
CA TYR A 171 2.23 5.30 11.87
C TYR A 171 1.18 5.64 12.94
N ARG A 172 1.52 6.43 13.96
CA ARG A 172 0.56 6.85 15.00
C ARG A 172 -0.62 7.61 14.41
N ARG A 173 -0.38 8.51 13.45
CA ARG A 173 -1.44 9.26 12.75
C ARG A 173 -2.28 8.39 11.84
N ILE A 174 -1.69 7.43 11.15
CA ILE A 174 -2.42 6.42 10.37
C ILE A 174 -3.37 5.67 11.30
N LEU A 175 -2.89 5.13 12.43
CA LEU A 175 -3.74 4.44 13.40
C LEU A 175 -4.88 5.34 13.91
N ALA A 176 -4.58 6.60 14.25
CA ALA A 176 -5.59 7.56 14.70
C ALA A 176 -6.63 7.92 13.63
N ALA A 177 -6.25 7.87 12.34
CA ALA A 177 -7.16 8.09 11.22
C ALA A 177 -8.05 6.88 10.94
N PHE A 178 -7.61 5.66 11.26
CA PHE A 178 -8.41 4.44 11.08
C PHE A 178 -9.35 4.19 12.27
N GLU A 179 -8.83 4.28 13.49
CA GLU A 179 -9.47 3.71 14.68
C GLU A 179 -10.91 4.18 14.94
N PRO A 180 -11.26 5.48 14.79
CA PRO A 180 -12.63 5.94 15.04
C PRO A 180 -13.64 5.48 14.00
N HIS A 181 -13.17 4.96 12.86
CA HIS A 181 -14.00 4.74 11.68
C HIS A 181 -14.14 3.27 11.30
N VAL A 182 -13.13 2.44 11.52
CA VAL A 182 -13.21 1.02 11.17
C VAL A 182 -14.33 0.28 11.92
N GLY A 183 -14.96 -0.70 11.27
CA GLY A 183 -16.10 -1.43 11.84
C GLY A 183 -16.39 -2.76 11.14
N MET A 184 -17.42 -3.49 11.58
CA MET A 184 -17.86 -4.73 10.93
C MET A 184 -18.32 -4.54 9.49
N THR A 185 -18.91 -3.38 9.21
CA THR A 185 -19.52 -3.05 7.91
C THR A 185 -19.12 -1.65 7.47
N ASN A 186 -17.94 -1.17 7.89
CA ASN A 186 -17.46 0.16 7.53
C ASN A 186 -16.06 0.09 6.91
N TYR A 187 -15.97 0.68 5.72
CA TYR A 187 -14.80 0.80 4.85
C TYR A 187 -14.70 2.25 4.37
N LEU A 188 -13.63 2.61 3.68
CA LEU A 188 -13.38 4.02 3.29
C LEU A 188 -14.56 4.69 2.59
N PHE A 189 -15.19 3.99 1.64
CA PHE A 189 -16.23 4.57 0.78
C PHE A 189 -17.61 3.91 0.95
N GLY A 190 -17.87 3.27 2.09
CA GLY A 190 -19.19 2.71 2.44
C GLY A 190 -19.13 1.36 3.13
N SER A 191 -20.11 0.49 2.84
CA SER A 191 -20.25 -0.80 3.52
C SER A 191 -19.55 -1.97 2.81
N ARG A 192 -18.68 -1.65 1.85
CA ARG A 192 -17.86 -2.61 1.09
C ARG A 192 -16.45 -2.07 0.86
N PRO A 193 -15.42 -2.94 0.77
CA PRO A 193 -14.04 -2.52 0.58
C PRO A 193 -13.76 -2.03 -0.84
N SER A 194 -12.86 -1.06 -0.94
CA SER A 194 -12.29 -0.51 -2.16
C SER A 194 -10.83 -0.94 -2.36
N LEU A 195 -10.24 -0.56 -3.49
CA LEU A 195 -8.82 -0.78 -3.77
C LEU A 195 -7.93 -0.14 -2.70
N ALA A 196 -8.29 1.06 -2.23
CA ALA A 196 -7.59 1.73 -1.13
C ALA A 196 -7.66 0.92 0.17
N ASP A 197 -8.82 0.34 0.51
CA ASP A 197 -8.95 -0.50 1.71
C ASP A 197 -8.00 -1.70 1.63
N PHE A 198 -7.85 -2.35 0.47
CA PHE A 198 -6.92 -3.47 0.29
C PHE A 198 -5.44 -3.04 0.36
N ALA A 199 -5.12 -1.85 -0.15
CA ALA A 199 -3.76 -1.29 -0.06
C ALA A 199 -3.35 -1.04 1.40
N TRP A 200 -4.23 -0.39 2.16
CA TRP A 200 -4.03 -0.17 3.58
C TRP A 200 -4.02 -1.47 4.38
N PHE A 201 -4.92 -2.41 4.06
CA PHE A 201 -4.91 -3.75 4.64
C PHE A 201 -3.53 -4.38 4.49
N GLY A 202 -2.95 -4.41 3.28
CA GLY A 202 -1.65 -5.02 3.04
C GLY A 202 -0.56 -4.49 3.96
N GLN A 203 -0.45 -3.17 4.11
CA GLN A 203 0.57 -2.56 4.99
C GLN A 203 0.26 -2.79 6.47
N LEU A 204 -1.00 -2.62 6.87
CA LEU A 204 -1.43 -2.74 8.28
C LEU A 204 -1.44 -4.19 8.77
N SER A 205 -1.68 -5.19 7.91
CA SER A 205 -1.61 -6.61 8.29
C SER A 205 -0.21 -7.05 8.68
N GLU A 206 0.80 -6.54 7.98
CA GLU A 206 2.19 -6.76 8.34
C GLU A 206 2.51 -6.06 9.67
N MET A 207 2.08 -4.80 9.84
CA MET A 207 2.23 -4.07 11.11
C MET A 207 1.42 -4.67 12.27
N ALA A 208 0.34 -5.41 12.00
CA ALA A 208 -0.45 -6.15 13.00
C ALA A 208 0.17 -7.52 13.35
N THR A 209 1.24 -7.91 12.66
CA THR A 209 1.93 -9.19 12.83
C THR A 209 3.33 -9.00 13.42
N ASP A 210 4.08 -8.01 12.93
CA ASP A 210 5.44 -7.71 13.39
C ASP A 210 5.43 -7.28 14.89
N PRO A 211 6.32 -7.83 15.74
CA PRO A 211 6.26 -7.70 17.21
C PRO A 211 6.06 -6.28 17.77
N THR A 212 6.84 -5.31 17.31
CA THR A 212 6.79 -3.93 17.82
C THR A 212 5.56 -3.16 17.32
N PRO A 213 5.30 -3.05 16.01
CA PRO A 213 4.14 -2.29 15.52
C PRO A 213 2.82 -2.96 15.90
N MET A 214 2.79 -4.28 16.10
CA MET A 214 1.60 -5.00 16.57
C MET A 214 1.23 -4.56 17.98
N ARG A 215 2.22 -4.48 18.89
CA ARG A 215 1.97 -4.01 20.27
C ARG A 215 1.40 -2.60 20.27
N ILE A 216 1.95 -1.71 19.44
CA ILE A 216 1.46 -0.34 19.28
C ILE A 216 0.02 -0.33 18.75
N MET A 217 -0.29 -1.13 17.72
CA MET A 217 -1.64 -1.21 17.14
C MET A 217 -2.65 -1.68 18.17
N ARG A 218 -2.34 -2.75 18.91
CA ARG A 218 -3.27 -3.31 19.92
C ARG A 218 -3.52 -2.36 21.08
N GLU A 219 -2.52 -1.57 21.46
CA GLU A 219 -2.67 -0.57 22.52
C GLU A 219 -3.49 0.65 22.05
N ARG A 220 -3.22 1.14 20.84
CA ARG A 220 -3.74 2.45 20.39
C ARG A 220 -4.95 2.37 19.47
N ALA A 221 -5.07 1.28 18.73
CA ALA A 221 -6.05 1.11 17.67
C ALA A 221 -6.57 -0.34 17.56
N PRO A 222 -7.18 -0.89 18.65
CA PRO A 222 -7.66 -2.27 18.67
C PRO A 222 -8.74 -2.57 17.60
N PHE A 223 -9.62 -1.62 17.27
CA PHE A 223 -10.61 -1.85 16.20
C PHE A 223 -9.96 -1.94 14.82
N THR A 224 -8.84 -1.25 14.63
CA THR A 224 -8.00 -1.34 13.43
C THR A 224 -7.37 -2.73 13.30
N ASP A 225 -6.80 -3.30 14.37
CA ASP A 225 -6.31 -4.69 14.36
C ASP A 225 -7.44 -5.68 13.99
N HIS A 226 -8.64 -5.51 14.55
CA HIS A 226 -9.79 -6.36 14.22
C HIS A 226 -10.26 -6.19 12.77
N TRP A 227 -10.24 -4.97 12.23
CA TRP A 227 -10.58 -4.67 10.85
C TRP A 227 -9.61 -5.34 9.88
N VAL A 228 -8.31 -5.23 10.14
CA VAL A 228 -7.25 -5.89 9.37
C VAL A 228 -7.48 -7.40 9.33
N ARG A 229 -7.70 -8.05 10.48
CA ARG A 229 -7.95 -9.51 10.54
C ARG A 229 -9.12 -9.96 9.66
N ARG A 230 -10.19 -9.17 9.61
CA ARG A 230 -11.39 -9.49 8.83
C ARG A 230 -11.20 -9.27 7.34
N LEU A 231 -10.39 -8.27 6.94
CA LEU A 231 -10.22 -7.93 5.54
C LEU A 231 -9.32 -8.92 4.77
N ASP A 232 -8.55 -9.79 5.45
CA ASP A 232 -7.81 -10.90 4.80
C ASP A 232 -8.73 -11.84 4.00
N ASP A 233 -9.98 -11.99 4.44
CA ASP A 233 -11.03 -12.67 3.69
C ASP A 233 -12.40 -11.99 3.85
N ALA A 234 -12.63 -10.98 3.00
CA ALA A 234 -13.92 -10.32 2.87
C ALA A 234 -14.84 -10.98 1.81
N SER A 235 -14.62 -12.25 1.44
CA SER A 235 -15.41 -12.92 0.38
C SER A 235 -16.92 -12.97 0.66
N GLY A 236 -17.33 -12.95 1.94
CA GLY A 236 -18.72 -12.89 2.38
C GLY A 236 -19.31 -11.48 2.51
N VAL A 237 -18.51 -10.42 2.37
CA VAL A 237 -18.99 -9.05 2.54
C VAL A 237 -19.83 -8.63 1.34
N GLU A 238 -21.06 -8.24 1.60
CA GLU A 238 -21.93 -7.54 0.65
C GLU A 238 -22.12 -6.10 1.12
N GLY A 239 -22.32 -5.16 0.20
CA GLY A 239 -22.47 -3.75 0.59
C GLY A 239 -22.66 -2.82 -0.60
N ALA A 240 -22.75 -1.53 -0.31
CA ALA A 240 -22.96 -0.47 -1.27
C ALA A 240 -21.90 0.63 -1.09
N TRP A 241 -21.61 1.33 -2.18
CA TRP A 241 -20.90 2.59 -2.11
C TRP A 241 -21.77 3.64 -1.43
N SER A 242 -21.17 4.44 -0.55
CA SER A 242 -21.82 5.61 0.03
C SER A 242 -22.05 6.67 -1.05
N LEU A 243 -23.01 7.56 -0.81
CA LEU A 243 -23.14 8.78 -1.60
C LEU A 243 -21.86 9.61 -1.49
N ARG A 244 -21.51 10.32 -2.57
CA ARG A 244 -20.27 11.13 -2.68
C ARG A 244 -19.96 11.94 -1.43
N GLU A 245 -20.94 12.71 -0.93
CA GLU A 245 -20.77 13.58 0.24
C GLU A 245 -20.36 12.82 1.50
N GLN A 246 -20.91 11.61 1.69
CA GLN A 246 -20.59 10.75 2.82
C GLN A 246 -19.25 10.03 2.62
N ALA A 247 -18.95 9.61 1.39
CA ALA A 247 -17.72 8.91 1.03
C ALA A 247 -16.47 9.79 1.19
N LEU A 248 -16.61 11.12 1.10
CA LEU A 248 -15.52 12.08 1.22
C LEU A 248 -15.30 12.63 2.64
N GLY A 249 -16.14 12.25 3.61
CA GLY A 249 -16.02 12.67 5.01
C GLY A 249 -15.36 11.63 5.91
N GLY A 250 -15.26 11.95 7.20
CA GLY A 250 -14.86 11.01 8.26
C GLY A 250 -13.53 10.30 7.97
N PHE A 251 -13.61 8.99 7.70
CA PHE A 251 -12.47 8.12 7.46
C PHE A 251 -11.60 8.61 6.28
N THR A 252 -12.24 8.90 5.15
CA THR A 252 -11.57 9.38 3.94
C THR A 252 -10.91 10.73 4.17
N GLU A 253 -11.60 11.66 4.82
CA GLU A 253 -11.06 12.99 5.11
C GLU A 253 -9.84 12.92 6.04
N ALA A 254 -9.86 12.03 7.04
CA ALA A 254 -8.74 11.82 7.95
C ALA A 254 -7.47 11.36 7.21
N LEU A 255 -7.60 10.43 6.26
CA LEU A 255 -6.47 9.98 5.43
C LEU A 255 -6.06 11.01 4.38
N LEU A 256 -7.00 11.75 3.79
CA LEU A 256 -6.70 12.87 2.90
C LEU A 256 -5.89 13.96 3.62
N ARG A 257 -6.12 14.18 4.92
CA ARG A 257 -5.30 15.10 5.71
C ARG A 257 -3.84 14.63 5.80
N ILE A 258 -3.60 13.34 6.02
CA ILE A 258 -2.24 12.77 5.95
C ILE A 258 -1.68 12.92 4.52
N ALA A 259 -2.50 12.68 3.50
CA ALA A 259 -2.08 12.82 2.11
C ALA A 259 -1.61 14.25 1.80
N GLY A 260 -2.37 15.28 2.21
CA GLY A 260 -2.06 16.67 1.91
C GLY A 260 -0.99 17.29 2.82
N GLU A 261 -0.90 16.89 4.09
CA GLU A 261 0.12 17.38 5.01
C GLU A 261 1.50 16.75 4.76
N LEU A 262 1.55 15.50 4.30
CA LEU A 262 2.78 14.71 4.21
C LEU A 262 3.07 14.19 2.82
N TYR A 263 2.17 13.36 2.26
CA TYR A 263 2.51 12.55 1.10
C TYR A 263 2.64 13.35 -0.20
N LEU A 264 1.68 14.21 -0.50
CA LEU A 264 1.70 15.07 -1.68
C LEU A 264 2.86 16.08 -1.62
N PRO A 265 3.14 16.76 -0.48
CA PRO A 265 4.36 17.56 -0.33
C PRO A 265 5.64 16.76 -0.53
N PHE A 266 5.72 15.53 0.01
CA PHE A 266 6.85 14.63 -0.21
C PHE A 266 7.06 14.32 -1.69
N LEU A 267 6.00 13.92 -2.41
CA LEU A 267 6.06 13.66 -3.85
C LEU A 267 6.50 14.90 -4.64
N ALA A 268 5.99 16.08 -4.28
CA ALA A 268 6.35 17.34 -4.91
C ALA A 268 7.84 17.68 -4.70
N ALA A 269 8.34 17.56 -3.46
CA ALA A 269 9.74 17.76 -3.12
C ALA A 269 10.65 16.76 -3.85
N ASN A 270 10.24 15.48 -3.94
CA ASN A 270 10.93 14.47 -4.72
C ASN A 270 11.03 14.84 -6.20
N ALA A 271 9.92 15.26 -6.81
CA ALA A 271 9.88 15.66 -8.22
C ALA A 271 10.75 16.90 -8.50
N ASP A 272 10.72 17.90 -7.62
CA ASP A 272 11.54 19.11 -7.73
C ASP A 272 13.04 18.79 -7.60
N ALA A 273 13.42 18.02 -6.58
CA ALA A 273 14.80 17.60 -6.36
C ALA A 273 15.33 16.74 -7.52
N PHE A 274 14.52 15.81 -8.04
CA PHE A 274 14.87 14.99 -9.20
C PHE A 274 15.06 15.83 -10.47
N ALA A 275 14.16 16.79 -10.73
CA ALA A 275 14.26 17.68 -11.89
C ALA A 275 15.51 18.58 -11.84
N LYS A 276 15.92 18.99 -10.63
CA LYS A 276 17.13 19.79 -10.38
C LYS A 276 18.42 18.98 -10.31
N GLY A 277 18.34 17.65 -10.37
CA GLY A 277 19.51 16.77 -10.23
C GLY A 277 20.14 16.84 -8.83
N LEU A 278 19.35 17.09 -7.80
CA LEU A 278 19.81 17.09 -6.41
C LEU A 278 19.94 15.66 -5.90
N ASP A 279 20.95 15.40 -5.07
CA ASP A 279 21.16 14.09 -4.46
C ASP A 279 20.30 13.86 -3.21
N ARG A 280 19.60 14.90 -2.73
CA ARG A 280 18.85 14.89 -1.48
C ARG A 280 17.63 15.78 -1.59
N LEU A 281 16.44 15.21 -1.34
CA LEU A 281 15.23 15.95 -1.02
C LEU A 281 15.14 16.10 0.50
N GLU A 282 14.59 17.23 0.96
CA GLU A 282 14.34 17.49 2.38
C GLU A 282 12.95 18.08 2.55
N ILE A 283 12.20 17.59 3.53
CA ILE A 283 10.93 18.15 3.96
C ILE A 283 10.90 18.23 5.49
N ASN A 284 10.08 19.14 6.02
CA ASN A 284 9.74 19.18 7.43
C ASN A 284 8.22 19.09 7.55
N VAL A 285 7.73 18.06 8.23
CA VAL A 285 6.31 17.79 8.40
C VAL A 285 6.05 17.50 9.87
N TRP A 286 5.02 18.14 10.44
CA TRP A 286 4.69 18.05 11.87
C TRP A 286 5.86 18.41 12.81
N GLY A 287 6.75 19.29 12.36
CA GLY A 287 7.96 19.67 13.10
C GLY A 287 9.09 18.65 13.03
N LEU A 288 8.96 17.58 12.24
CA LEU A 288 9.91 16.49 12.15
C LEU A 288 10.59 16.48 10.76
N PRO A 289 11.91 16.26 10.71
CA PRO A 289 12.65 16.24 9.46
C PRO A 289 12.41 14.94 8.69
N TYR A 290 12.56 15.02 7.37
CA TYR A 290 12.73 13.86 6.51
C TYR A 290 13.62 14.19 5.32
N ALA A 291 14.58 13.32 5.07
CA ALA A 291 15.48 13.42 3.94
C ALA A 291 15.66 12.09 3.21
N LEU A 292 15.74 12.13 1.88
CA LEU A 292 15.94 10.96 1.04
C LEU A 292 16.60 11.34 -0.28
N ALA A 293 17.30 10.40 -0.92
CA ALA A 293 17.69 10.57 -2.32
C ALA A 293 16.43 10.58 -3.22
N PRO A 294 16.30 11.52 -4.18
CA PRO A 294 15.15 11.55 -5.07
C PRO A 294 15.00 10.26 -5.88
N PHE A 295 13.79 9.75 -5.97
CA PHE A 295 13.49 8.49 -6.62
C PHE A 295 12.59 8.68 -7.85
N LYS A 296 13.06 8.19 -9.00
CA LYS A 296 12.35 8.31 -10.29
C LYS A 296 10.93 7.75 -10.25
N TYR A 297 10.70 6.68 -9.48
CA TYR A 297 9.38 6.07 -9.39
C TYR A 297 8.36 7.00 -8.71
N GLN A 298 8.75 7.73 -7.67
CA GLN A 298 7.89 8.71 -7.00
C GLN A 298 7.54 9.91 -7.90
N VAL A 299 8.42 10.27 -8.86
CA VAL A 299 8.06 11.24 -9.92
C VAL A 299 6.90 10.72 -10.76
N LYS A 300 6.94 9.43 -11.12
CA LYS A 300 5.85 8.76 -11.86
C LYS A 300 4.56 8.72 -11.05
N CYS A 301 4.61 8.40 -9.75
CA CYS A 301 3.43 8.42 -8.88
C CYS A 301 2.74 9.80 -8.89
N LEU A 302 3.50 10.88 -8.67
CA LEU A 302 2.95 12.24 -8.71
C LEU A 302 2.33 12.58 -10.06
N GLN A 303 3.02 12.24 -11.15
CA GLN A 303 2.53 12.47 -12.50
C GLN A 303 1.20 11.74 -12.72
N GLN A 304 1.11 10.45 -12.37
CA GLN A 304 -0.09 9.65 -12.55
C GLN A 304 -1.28 10.18 -11.73
N ILE A 305 -1.06 10.57 -10.47
CA ILE A 305 -2.12 11.18 -9.66
C ILE A 305 -2.60 12.48 -10.30
N ARG A 306 -1.69 13.35 -10.76
CA ARG A 306 -2.05 14.62 -11.42
C ARG A 306 -2.79 14.40 -12.73
N GLU A 307 -2.39 13.41 -13.53
CA GLU A 307 -3.07 13.03 -14.77
C GLU A 307 -4.50 12.54 -14.50
N LYS A 308 -4.68 11.66 -13.50
CA LYS A 308 -6.00 11.19 -13.07
C LYS A 308 -6.88 12.35 -12.58
N PHE A 309 -6.32 13.27 -11.80
CA PHE A 309 -7.04 14.47 -11.34
C PHE A 309 -7.43 15.39 -12.50
N ALA A 310 -6.54 15.61 -13.46
CA ALA A 310 -6.78 16.46 -14.62
C ALA A 310 -7.83 15.89 -15.58
N ALA A 311 -7.97 14.55 -15.62
CA ALA A 311 -8.94 13.83 -16.43
C ALA A 311 -10.39 13.89 -15.89
N LEU A 312 -10.58 14.32 -14.64
CA LEU A 312 -11.91 14.56 -14.09
C LEU A 312 -12.61 15.72 -14.81
N ASP A 313 -13.93 15.63 -14.95
CA ASP A 313 -14.71 16.70 -15.55
C ASP A 313 -14.88 17.91 -14.60
N GLY A 314 -15.61 18.94 -15.04
CA GLY A 314 -15.81 20.15 -14.27
C GLY A 314 -16.58 19.92 -12.97
N ASP A 315 -17.57 19.03 -12.99
CA ASP A 315 -18.47 18.78 -11.87
C ASP A 315 -17.78 17.95 -10.80
N ASP A 316 -17.06 16.89 -11.21
CA ASP A 316 -16.26 16.05 -10.31
C ASP A 316 -15.16 16.85 -9.60
N ARG A 317 -14.42 17.69 -10.34
CA ARG A 317 -13.38 18.54 -9.74
C ARG A 317 -13.96 19.57 -8.78
N SER A 318 -15.10 20.17 -9.13
CA SER A 318 -15.78 21.14 -8.27
C SER A 318 -16.27 20.49 -6.98
N ALA A 319 -16.74 19.23 -7.05
CA ALA A 319 -17.17 18.48 -5.88
C ALA A 319 -16.00 18.10 -4.94
N LEU A 320 -14.80 17.79 -5.49
CA LEU A 320 -13.62 17.48 -4.67
C LEU A 320 -12.96 18.69 -4.05
N LYS A 321 -13.09 19.87 -4.67
CA LYS A 321 -12.38 21.08 -4.27
C LYS A 321 -12.47 21.41 -2.77
N PRO A 322 -13.66 21.40 -2.13
CA PRO A 322 -13.76 21.80 -0.72
C PRO A 322 -13.00 20.88 0.23
N VAL A 323 -13.04 19.55 0.01
CA VAL A 323 -12.32 18.60 0.86
C VAL A 323 -10.81 18.66 0.60
N LEU A 324 -10.40 18.69 -0.67
CA LEU A 324 -8.98 18.74 -1.03
C LEU A 324 -8.30 20.05 -0.61
N GLU A 325 -9.00 21.18 -0.57
CA GLU A 325 -8.47 22.44 -0.05
C GLU A 325 -8.27 22.35 1.47
N ARG A 326 -9.28 21.87 2.21
CA ARG A 326 -9.21 21.78 3.67
C ARG A 326 -8.19 20.75 4.17
N THR A 327 -7.92 19.71 3.39
CA THR A 327 -6.91 18.69 3.73
C THR A 327 -5.53 18.99 3.17
N GLY A 328 -5.35 20.11 2.44
CA GLY A 328 -4.06 20.51 1.87
C GLY A 328 -3.66 19.79 0.57
N CYS A 329 -4.51 18.92 0.02
CA CYS A 329 -4.22 18.18 -1.21
C CYS A 329 -4.29 19.06 -2.48
N TRP A 330 -5.17 20.06 -2.49
CA TRP A 330 -5.56 20.78 -3.71
C TRP A 330 -4.37 21.44 -4.43
N ALA A 331 -3.48 22.13 -3.70
CA ALA A 331 -2.40 22.91 -4.31
C ALA A 331 -1.46 22.02 -5.15
N VAL A 332 -0.99 20.91 -4.55
CA VAL A 332 -0.09 19.97 -5.23
C VAL A 332 -0.78 19.32 -6.42
N LEU A 333 -2.05 18.90 -6.28
CA LEU A 333 -2.81 18.26 -7.35
C LEU A 333 -3.09 19.21 -8.52
N ALA A 334 -3.40 20.47 -8.24
CA ALA A 334 -3.64 21.50 -9.25
C ALA A 334 -2.34 22.04 -9.90
N GLY A 335 -1.17 21.55 -9.48
CA GLY A 335 0.12 22.00 -10.01
C GLY A 335 0.47 23.44 -9.64
N ARG A 336 0.02 23.89 -8.47
CA ARG A 336 0.23 25.25 -7.95
C ARG A 336 1.34 25.32 -6.92
#